data_AF-A0A6I2WSK2-F1
#
_entry.id   AF-A0A6I2WSK2-F1
#
_cell.length_a   1.000
_cell.length_b   1.000
_cell.length_c   1.000
_cell.angle_alpha   90.00
_cell.angle_beta   90.00
_cell.angle_gamma   90.00
#
_symmetry.space_group_name_H-M   'P 1'
#
loop_
_entity.id
_entity.type
_entity.pdbx_description
1 polymer ?
#
loop_
_entity_poly.entity_id
_entity_poly.type
_entity_poly.pdbx_seq_one_letter_code
_entity_poly.pdbx_strand_id
1 'polypeptide(L)'
;MSPTFSYSDLLPIGADTTKYRKIGNEGVSTIKLGDKEFLQIEPIALEKLTETALHDISHYLRPAHLQQLANIISDPEASPNDRFVAIDLLKNANISAGGILPMCQDTGTAIVMGKKGQYVLT
;
A
#
# COMPACT_ATOMS: atom_id res chain seq x y z
N MET A 1 -28.70 -16.06 -36.42
CA MET A 1 -28.31 -14.78 -35.80
C MET A 1 -27.08 -15.05 -34.96
N SER A 2 -26.01 -14.30 -35.16
CA SER A 2 -24.82 -14.41 -34.30
C SER A 2 -25.15 -13.86 -32.91
N PRO A 3 -24.66 -14.48 -31.83
CA PRO A 3 -24.92 -14.00 -30.48
C PRO A 3 -24.36 -12.59 -30.27
N THR A 4 -25.07 -11.77 -29.51
CA THR A 4 -24.63 -10.42 -29.12
C THR A 4 -23.44 -10.54 -28.17
N PHE A 5 -22.35 -9.85 -28.49
CA PHE A 5 -21.19 -9.77 -27.61
C PHE A 5 -21.54 -9.00 -26.33
N SER A 6 -21.20 -9.58 -25.18
CA SER A 6 -21.30 -8.92 -23.87
C SER A 6 -19.91 -8.92 -23.22
N TYR A 7 -19.42 -7.73 -22.90
CA TYR A 7 -18.17 -7.57 -22.18
C TYR A 7 -18.33 -7.91 -20.70
N SER A 8 -17.32 -8.55 -20.12
CA SER A 8 -17.14 -8.69 -18.67
C SER A 8 -15.64 -8.70 -18.39
N ASP A 9 -15.24 -8.02 -17.33
CA ASP A 9 -13.88 -8.15 -16.80
C ASP A 9 -13.64 -9.59 -16.32
N LEU A 10 -12.43 -10.09 -16.53
CA LEU A 10 -12.01 -11.39 -16.02
C LEU A 10 -11.84 -11.37 -14.48
N LEU A 11 -11.39 -10.23 -13.96
CA LEU A 11 -11.10 -10.01 -12.54
C LEU A 11 -11.73 -8.68 -12.10
N PRO A 12 -13.05 -8.64 -11.84
CA PRO A 12 -13.72 -7.44 -11.36
C PRO A 12 -13.17 -7.06 -9.98
N ILE A 13 -12.91 -5.77 -9.80
CA ILE A 13 -12.41 -5.23 -8.53
C ILE A 13 -13.58 -4.92 -7.59
N GLY A 14 -13.40 -5.23 -6.30
CA GLY A 14 -14.34 -4.87 -5.24
C GLY A 14 -14.23 -3.40 -4.82
N ALA A 15 -15.04 -3.01 -3.85
CA ALA A 15 -14.95 -1.69 -3.25
C ALA A 15 -13.59 -1.47 -2.57
N ASP A 16 -13.01 -0.29 -2.76
CA ASP A 16 -11.78 0.10 -2.05
C ASP A 16 -12.12 0.65 -0.67
N THR A 17 -11.73 -0.08 0.37
CA THR A 17 -11.90 0.31 1.78
C THR A 17 -10.60 0.83 2.40
N THR A 18 -9.56 1.05 1.59
CA THR A 18 -8.24 1.49 2.05
C THR A 18 -8.29 2.93 2.52
N LYS A 19 -7.64 3.22 3.66
CA LYS A 19 -7.49 4.59 4.15
C LYS A 19 -6.23 5.22 3.55
N TYR A 20 -6.37 6.41 2.98
CA TYR A 20 -5.27 7.15 2.36
C TYR A 20 -4.87 8.36 3.18
N ARG A 21 -3.56 8.65 3.19
CA ARG A 21 -2.98 9.89 3.73
C ARG A 21 -2.46 10.72 2.56
N LYS A 22 -2.82 12.01 2.51
CA LYS A 22 -2.28 12.94 1.52
C LYS A 22 -0.81 13.24 1.87
N ILE A 23 0.10 13.06 0.91
CA ILE A 23 1.54 13.26 1.08
C ILE A 23 2.06 14.57 0.45
N GLY A 24 1.24 15.22 -0.39
CA GLY A 24 1.62 16.43 -1.11
C GLY A 24 0.75 16.68 -2.34
N ASN A 25 1.15 17.68 -3.12
CA ASN A 25 0.60 18.02 -4.44
C ASN A 25 1.67 18.59 -5.39
N GLU A 26 2.93 18.55 -4.98
CA GLU A 26 4.06 19.00 -5.79
C GLU A 26 4.20 18.09 -7.02
N GLY A 27 4.42 18.71 -8.18
CA GLY A 27 4.47 17.98 -9.45
C GLY A 27 3.12 17.44 -9.92
N VAL A 28 1.99 17.88 -9.36
CA VAL A 28 0.64 17.47 -9.79
C VAL A 28 -0.12 18.70 -10.28
N SER A 29 -0.54 18.68 -11.55
CA SER A 29 -1.34 19.75 -12.14
C SER A 29 -2.32 19.21 -13.19
N THR A 30 -3.27 20.03 -13.61
CA THR A 30 -4.12 19.72 -14.76
C THR A 30 -3.76 20.62 -15.94
N ILE A 31 -3.71 20.02 -17.13
CA ILE A 31 -3.46 20.71 -18.39
C ILE A 31 -4.60 20.43 -19.38
N LYS A 32 -4.86 21.39 -20.27
CA LYS A 32 -5.82 21.21 -21.37
C LYS A 32 -5.08 20.98 -22.68
N LEU A 33 -5.46 19.95 -23.41
CA LEU A 33 -4.98 19.65 -24.76
C LEU A 33 -6.19 19.50 -25.68
N GLY A 34 -6.49 20.55 -26.44
CA GLY A 34 -7.76 20.69 -27.16
C GLY A 34 -8.95 20.73 -26.20
N ASP A 35 -9.95 19.89 -26.46
CA ASP A 35 -11.18 19.83 -25.66
C ASP A 35 -11.09 18.88 -24.45
N LYS A 36 -9.90 18.35 -24.16
CA LYS A 36 -9.68 17.35 -23.10
C LYS A 36 -8.78 17.90 -21.99
N GLU A 37 -9.11 17.52 -20.76
CA GLU A 37 -8.30 17.78 -19.57
C GLU A 37 -7.48 16.54 -19.20
N PHE A 38 -6.21 16.75 -18.90
CA PHE A 38 -5.25 15.72 -18.52
C PHE A 38 -4.65 16.04 -17.16
N LEU A 39 -4.38 15.00 -16.38
CA LEU A 39 -3.59 15.09 -15.17
C LEU A 39 -2.10 15.00 -15.55
N GLN A 40 -1.37 16.09 -15.38
CA GLN A 40 0.08 16.13 -15.55
C GLN A 40 0.74 15.79 -14.22
N ILE A 41 1.59 14.77 -14.24
CA ILE A 41 2.38 14.28 -13.12
C ILE A 41 3.85 14.48 -13.49
N GLU A 42 4.59 15.23 -12.70
CA GLU A 42 6.03 15.40 -12.88
C GLU A 42 6.79 14.25 -12.17
N PRO A 43 8.03 13.93 -12.59
CA PRO A 43 8.83 12.88 -11.97
C PRO A 43 8.96 13.00 -10.44
N ILE A 44 9.07 14.23 -9.92
CA ILE A 44 9.20 14.50 -8.48
C ILE A 44 8.02 13.98 -7.66
N ALA A 45 6.81 13.94 -8.24
CA ALA A 45 5.64 13.39 -7.57
C ALA A 45 5.76 11.86 -7.39
N LEU A 46 6.32 11.17 -8.39
CA LEU A 46 6.54 9.72 -8.36
C LEU A 46 7.69 9.34 -7.43
N GLU A 47 8.76 10.14 -7.41
CA GLU A 47 9.89 9.98 -6.48
C GLU A 47 9.40 10.12 -5.03
N LYS A 48 8.73 11.22 -4.69
CA LYS A 48 8.18 11.47 -3.34
C LYS A 48 7.21 10.38 -2.91
N LEU A 49 6.34 9.92 -3.82
CA LEU A 49 5.40 8.81 -3.55
C LEU A 49 6.16 7.51 -3.23
N THR A 50 7.15 7.18 -4.04
CA THR A 50 7.90 5.92 -3.91
C THR A 50 8.77 5.93 -2.67
N GLU A 51 9.46 7.03 -2.39
CA GLU A 51 10.26 7.23 -1.17
C GLU A 51 9.40 7.10 0.08
N THR A 52 8.27 7.81 0.13
CA THR A 52 7.34 7.74 1.26
C THR A 52 6.78 6.32 1.44
N ALA A 53 6.40 5.67 0.34
CA ALA A 53 5.88 4.30 0.40
C ALA A 53 6.93 3.32 0.93
N LEU A 54 8.16 3.34 0.39
CA LEU A 54 9.22 2.42 0.79
C LEU A 54 9.66 2.65 2.24
N HIS A 55 9.72 3.89 2.70
CA HIS A 55 9.89 4.20 4.12
C HIS A 55 8.76 3.56 4.95
N ASP A 56 7.51 3.87 4.63
CA ASP A 56 6.36 3.44 5.42
C ASP A 56 6.21 1.91 5.45
N ILE A 57 6.48 1.18 4.34
CA ILE A 57 6.39 -0.29 4.35
C ILE A 57 7.52 -0.94 5.15
N SER A 58 8.67 -0.27 5.28
CA SER A 58 9.83 -0.81 6.00
C SER A 58 9.67 -0.70 7.52
N HIS A 59 8.82 0.23 7.98
CA HIS A 59 8.66 0.57 9.39
C HIS A 59 7.27 0.28 9.96
N TYR A 60 6.24 0.21 9.12
CA TYR A 60 4.85 0.07 9.56
C TYR A 60 4.18 -1.17 8.98
N LEU A 61 3.23 -1.70 9.76
CA LEU A 61 2.36 -2.80 9.37
C LEU A 61 0.91 -2.35 9.31
N ARG A 62 0.10 -3.04 8.50
CA ARG A 62 -1.34 -2.78 8.44
C ARG A 62 -2.00 -3.10 9.79
N PRO A 63 -2.95 -2.29 10.27
CA PRO A 63 -3.67 -2.55 11.52
C PRO A 63 -4.32 -3.94 11.57
N ALA A 64 -4.86 -4.41 10.45
CA ALA A 64 -5.47 -5.74 10.37
C ALA A 64 -4.47 -6.87 10.67
N HIS A 65 -3.21 -6.73 10.26
CA HIS A 65 -2.17 -7.71 10.57
C HIS A 65 -1.74 -7.64 12.04
N LEU A 66 -1.57 -6.43 12.58
CA LEU A 66 -1.28 -6.24 14.02
C LEU A 66 -2.39 -6.83 14.89
N GLN A 67 -3.65 -6.69 14.48
CA GLN A 67 -4.79 -7.30 15.17
C GLN A 67 -4.72 -8.84 15.15
N GLN A 68 -4.25 -9.46 14.06
CA GLN A 68 -4.05 -10.91 14.02
C GLN A 68 -3.04 -11.36 15.08
N LEU A 69 -1.92 -10.64 15.23
CA LEU A 69 -0.92 -10.93 16.28
C LEU A 69 -1.51 -10.72 17.68
N ALA A 70 -2.28 -9.66 17.89
CA ALA A 70 -2.95 -9.40 19.16
C ALA A 70 -3.96 -10.50 19.52
N ASN A 71 -4.69 -11.01 18.53
CA ASN A 71 -5.65 -12.11 18.75
C ASN A 71 -4.95 -13.38 19.27
N ILE A 72 -3.78 -13.73 18.73
CA ILE A 72 -2.98 -14.89 19.20
C ILE A 72 -2.65 -14.76 20.69
N ILE A 73 -2.34 -13.55 21.16
CA ILE A 73 -2.00 -13.32 22.56
C ILE A 73 -3.19 -13.59 23.48
N SER A 74 -4.41 -13.25 23.05
CA SER A 74 -5.64 -13.43 23.84
C SER A 74 -6.30 -14.80 23.68
N ASP A 75 -5.97 -15.55 22.63
CA ASP A 75 -6.63 -16.81 22.28
C ASP A 75 -6.31 -17.90 23.32
N PRO A 76 -7.30 -18.47 24.05
CA PRO A 76 -7.07 -19.53 25.02
C PRO A 76 -6.46 -20.81 24.42
N GLU A 77 -6.65 -21.06 23.12
CA GLU A 77 -6.12 -22.25 22.44
C GLU A 77 -4.68 -22.07 21.95
N ALA A 78 -4.17 -20.84 21.92
CA ALA A 78 -2.80 -20.56 21.50
C ALA A 78 -1.77 -21.12 22.48
N SER A 79 -0.76 -21.80 21.93
CA SER A 79 0.32 -22.36 22.73
C SER A 79 1.16 -21.27 23.40
N PRO A 80 1.91 -21.59 24.47
CA PRO A 80 2.85 -20.65 25.07
C PRO A 80 3.85 -20.08 24.05
N ASN A 81 4.28 -20.88 23.08
CA ASN A 81 5.22 -20.46 22.04
C ASN A 81 4.58 -19.50 21.04
N ASP A 82 3.32 -19.73 20.64
CA ASP A 82 2.62 -18.83 19.72
C ASP A 82 2.47 -17.43 20.34
N ARG A 83 2.08 -17.39 21.61
CA ARG A 83 1.97 -16.12 22.36
C ARG A 83 3.32 -15.44 22.51
N PHE A 84 4.37 -16.20 22.81
CA PHE A 84 5.73 -15.66 22.92
C PHE A 84 6.19 -15.01 21.61
N VAL A 85 6.05 -15.72 20.49
CA VAL A 85 6.43 -15.21 19.16
C VAL A 85 5.58 -13.99 18.78
N ALA A 86 4.27 -14.02 19.01
CA ALA A 86 3.39 -12.89 18.70
C ALA A 86 3.74 -11.63 19.50
N ILE A 87 4.08 -11.77 20.79
CA ILE A 87 4.53 -10.66 21.63
C ILE A 87 5.83 -10.07 21.09
N ASP A 88 6.80 -10.91 20.72
CA ASP A 88 8.09 -10.43 20.23
C ASP A 88 7.96 -9.76 18.85
N LEU A 89 7.11 -10.26 17.97
CA LEU A 89 6.78 -9.59 16.71
C LEU A 89 6.13 -8.22 16.93
N LEU A 90 5.22 -8.09 17.91
CA LEU A 90 4.61 -6.80 18.24
C LEU A 90 5.61 -5.81 18.87
N LYS A 91 6.54 -6.29 19.71
CA LYS A 91 7.63 -5.46 20.23
C LYS A 91 8.53 -4.96 19.10
N ASN A 92 8.89 -5.85 18.16
CA ASN A 92 9.65 -5.48 16.97
C ASN A 92 8.92 -4.43 16.13
N ALA A 93 7.61 -4.60 15.92
CA ALA A 93 6.76 -3.61 15.26
C ALA A 93 6.78 -2.24 15.95
N ASN A 94 6.70 -2.22 17.28
CA ASN A 94 6.76 -0.99 18.04
C ASN A 94 8.13 -0.30 17.95
N ILE A 95 9.23 -1.05 17.97
CA ILE A 95 10.59 -0.51 17.80
C ILE A 95 10.76 0.05 16.39
N SER A 96 10.33 -0.70 15.38
CA SER A 96 10.50 -0.30 13.98
C SER A 96 9.69 0.95 13.62
N ALA A 97 8.52 1.12 14.23
CA ALA A 97 7.70 2.33 14.07
C ALA A 97 8.41 3.63 14.48
N GLY A 98 9.53 3.55 15.20
CA GLY A 98 10.42 4.69 15.49
C GLY A 98 11.20 5.21 14.28
N GLY A 99 11.17 4.53 13.12
CA GLY A 99 11.75 5.02 11.86
C GLY A 99 13.27 4.91 11.75
N ILE A 100 13.93 4.23 12.71
CA ILE A 100 15.39 4.04 12.72
C ILE A 100 15.77 2.62 12.29
N LEU A 101 15.16 1.61 12.92
CA LEU A 101 15.42 0.21 12.60
C LEU A 101 14.28 -0.33 11.73
N PRO A 102 14.56 -0.98 10.58
CA PRO A 102 13.53 -1.59 9.77
C PRO A 102 12.92 -2.83 10.46
N MET A 103 11.73 -3.22 10.04
CA MET A 103 10.99 -4.37 10.58
C MET A 103 11.77 -5.68 10.45
N CYS A 104 12.59 -5.81 9.41
CA CYS A 104 13.35 -7.00 9.06
C CYS A 104 14.73 -6.56 8.55
N GLN A 105 15.76 -7.39 8.79
CA GLN A 105 17.10 -7.17 8.21
C GLN A 105 17.08 -7.31 6.68
N ASP A 106 16.24 -8.22 6.18
CA ASP A 106 15.96 -8.33 4.76
C ASP A 106 14.83 -7.34 4.43
N THR A 107 15.21 -6.21 3.84
CA THR A 107 14.29 -5.16 3.42
C THR A 107 13.57 -5.50 2.10
N GLY A 108 13.91 -6.63 1.49
CA GLY A 108 13.27 -7.17 0.31
C GLY A 108 13.64 -6.47 -1.00
N THR A 109 12.88 -6.81 -2.04
CA THR A 109 13.00 -6.22 -3.39
C THR A 109 11.90 -5.18 -3.59
N ALA A 110 12.25 -3.99 -4.04
CA ALA A 110 11.26 -2.97 -4.41
C ALA A 110 10.46 -3.41 -5.65
N ILE A 111 9.16 -3.64 -5.47
CA ILE A 111 8.23 -4.01 -6.55
C ILE A 111 7.20 -2.90 -6.70
N VAL A 112 7.05 -2.38 -7.92
CA VAL A 112 6.08 -1.34 -8.26
C VAL A 112 5.05 -1.89 -9.23
N MET A 113 3.77 -1.84 -8.84
CA MET A 113 2.64 -2.08 -9.74
C MET A 113 1.95 -0.76 -10.08
N GLY A 114 2.32 -0.16 -11.20
CA GLY A 114 1.70 1.07 -11.70
C GLY A 114 0.50 0.80 -12.62
N LYS A 115 -0.57 1.58 -12.45
CA LYS A 115 -1.69 1.65 -13.41
C LYS A 115 -1.84 3.10 -13.88
N LYS A 116 -1.36 3.40 -15.10
CA LYS A 116 -1.43 4.74 -15.67
C LYS A 116 -2.72 4.89 -16.49
N GLY A 117 -3.61 5.78 -16.07
CA GLY A 117 -4.84 6.08 -16.80
C GLY A 117 -4.57 6.76 -18.15
N GLN A 118 -5.51 6.64 -19.08
CA GLN A 118 -5.40 7.24 -20.41
C GLN A 118 -5.21 8.77 -20.38
N TYR A 119 -5.79 9.44 -19.38
CA TYR A 119 -5.71 10.89 -19.19
C TYR A 119 -4.64 11.33 -18.18
N VAL A 120 -3.64 10.47 -17.92
CA VAL A 120 -2.49 10.78 -17.06
C VAL A 120 -1.22 10.88 -17.90
N LEU A 121 -0.55 12.02 -17.80
CA LEU A 121 0.74 12.32 -18.41
C LEU A 121 1.82 12.32 -17.34
N THR A 122 2.94 11.65 -17.63
CA THR A 122 4.10 11.47 -16.74
C THR A 122 5.35 11.80 -17.52
#